data_AF-A0A1B6FYZ8-F1
#
_entry.id   AF-A0A1B6FYZ8-F1
#
_cell.length_a   1.000
_cell.length_b   1.000
_cell.length_c   1.000
_cell.angle_alpha   90.00
_cell.angle_beta   90.00
_cell.angle_gamma   90.00
#
_symmetry.space_group_name_H-M   'P 1'
#
loop_
_entity.id
_entity.type
_entity.pdbx_description
1 polymer ?
#
loop_
_entity_poly.entity_id
_entity_poly.type
_entity_poly.pdbx_seq_one_letter_code
_entity_poly.pdbx_strand_id
1 'polypeptide(L)'
;STSSCSLAAAPRTSVLSSELYERNRNLLDLCKGTADLDLGGAGSCINITGDVANITALFFYGYQLGYNLSVAVIRIVTELNTCSSKPIWKQWSCYKNAIQDIQNTIKVYSIECSQFVQNATEVIQHIEIDITKCFTFTESISGELFEKRIELCKLEFE
;
A
#
# COMPACT_ATOMS: atom_id res chain seq x y z
N SER A 1 -20.08 11.74 29.01
CA SER A 1 -19.12 10.66 28.77
C SER A 1 -18.59 10.80 27.34
N THR A 2 -17.57 11.63 27.14
CA THR A 2 -16.91 11.81 25.85
C THR A 2 -15.63 11.00 25.84
N SER A 3 -15.66 9.86 25.15
CA SER A 3 -14.52 8.99 24.92
C SER A 3 -13.60 9.63 23.87
N SER A 4 -12.46 10.14 24.34
CA SER A 4 -11.33 10.55 23.52
C SER A 4 -10.63 9.31 22.95
N CYS A 5 -10.77 9.06 21.65
CA CYS A 5 -9.87 8.14 20.95
C CYS A 5 -8.54 8.85 20.70
N SER A 6 -7.64 8.77 21.67
CA SER A 6 -6.22 9.00 21.44
C SER A 6 -5.74 7.99 20.39
N LEU A 7 -5.39 8.45 19.19
CA LEU A 7 -4.53 7.68 18.30
C LEU A 7 -3.20 7.49 19.02
N ALA A 8 -3.03 6.36 19.70
CA ALA A 8 -1.72 5.82 19.95
C ALA A 8 -1.09 5.60 18.57
N ALA A 9 -0.10 6.42 18.23
CA ALA A 9 0.75 6.15 17.09
C ALA A 9 1.21 4.69 17.19
N ALA A 10 0.95 3.89 16.15
CA ALA A 10 1.46 2.53 16.08
C ALA A 10 2.97 2.58 16.33
N PRO A 11 3.50 1.73 17.23
CA PRO A 11 4.90 1.76 17.57
C PRO A 11 5.72 1.52 16.31
N ARG A 12 6.86 2.21 16.20
CA ARG A 12 7.87 2.10 15.14
C ARG A 12 8.25 0.62 14.88
N THR A 13 7.48 -0.10 14.08
CA THR A 13 7.79 -1.49 13.67
C THR A 13 8.78 -1.53 12.51
N SER A 14 9.07 -0.38 11.89
CA SER A 14 10.10 -0.26 10.85
C SER A 14 11.54 -0.44 11.36
N VAL A 15 11.77 -0.34 12.68
CA VAL A 15 13.11 -0.47 13.28
C VAL A 15 13.44 -1.94 13.54
N LEU A 16 12.44 -2.77 13.87
CA LEU A 16 12.66 -4.19 14.17
C LEU A 16 13.14 -4.97 12.93
N SER A 17 12.60 -4.66 11.74
CA SER A 17 12.94 -5.42 10.52
C SER A 17 14.32 -5.07 9.96
N SER A 18 14.75 -3.81 10.04
CA SER A 18 16.10 -3.39 9.61
C SER A 18 17.18 -3.84 10.59
N GLU A 19 16.91 -3.83 11.89
CA GLU A 19 17.81 -4.38 12.91
C GLU A 19 17.95 -5.89 12.80
N LEU A 20 16.85 -6.63 12.52
CA LEU A 20 16.91 -8.06 12.21
C LEU A 20 17.67 -8.34 10.92
N TYR A 21 17.49 -7.51 9.88
CA TYR A 21 18.26 -7.59 8.63
C TYR A 21 19.75 -7.42 8.87
N GLU A 22 20.17 -6.30 9.48
CA GLU A 22 21.58 -6.02 9.77
C GLU A 22 22.16 -7.09 10.69
N ARG A 23 21.41 -7.56 11.69
CA ARG A 23 21.87 -8.60 12.59
C ARG A 23 22.04 -9.95 11.88
N ASN A 24 21.09 -10.35 11.04
CA ASN A 24 21.20 -11.58 10.26
C ASN A 24 22.31 -11.50 9.22
N ARG A 25 22.48 -10.35 8.55
CA ARG A 25 23.53 -10.14 7.56
C ARG A 25 24.92 -10.11 8.21
N ASN A 26 25.05 -9.47 9.37
CA ASN A 26 26.28 -9.48 10.17
C ASN A 26 26.59 -10.90 10.71
N LEU A 27 25.58 -11.65 11.16
CA LEU A 27 25.74 -13.07 11.54
C LEU A 27 26.22 -13.91 10.34
N LEU A 28 25.70 -13.66 9.14
CA LEU A 28 26.13 -14.33 7.91
C LEU A 28 27.59 -14.04 7.53
N ASP A 29 27.99 -12.77 7.60
CA ASP A 29 29.38 -12.35 7.38
C ASP A 29 30.31 -12.96 8.43
N LEU A 30 29.90 -12.97 9.71
CA LEU A 30 30.62 -13.63 10.81
C LEU A 30 30.76 -15.14 10.59
N CYS A 31 29.74 -15.77 10.01
CA CYS A 31 29.70 -17.21 9.78
C CYS A 31 30.33 -17.69 8.47
N LYS A 32 31.04 -16.79 7.75
CA LYS A 32 31.68 -17.05 6.46
C LYS A 32 30.71 -17.60 5.40
N GLY A 33 29.42 -17.23 5.48
CA GLY A 33 28.36 -17.86 4.71
C GLY A 33 28.02 -17.14 3.41
N THR A 34 28.97 -16.90 2.49
CA THR A 34 28.64 -16.07 1.31
C THR A 34 29.25 -16.46 -0.04
N ALA A 35 29.86 -17.63 -0.20
CA ALA A 35 30.34 -18.02 -1.54
C ALA A 35 29.31 -18.80 -2.40
N ASP A 36 28.39 -19.57 -1.81
CA ASP A 36 27.64 -20.60 -2.57
C ASP A 36 26.11 -20.64 -2.34
N LEU A 37 25.54 -19.74 -1.53
CA LEU A 37 24.08 -19.70 -1.37
C LEU A 37 23.47 -18.69 -2.35
N ASP A 38 22.60 -19.17 -3.25
CA ASP A 38 21.73 -18.31 -4.06
C ASP A 38 20.68 -17.66 -3.14
N LEU A 39 21.06 -16.53 -2.56
CA LEU A 39 20.26 -15.77 -1.60
C LEU A 39 19.25 -14.84 -2.29
N GLY A 40 19.03 -14.95 -3.60
CA GLY A 40 18.16 -14.06 -4.37
C GLY A 40 16.73 -13.98 -3.81
N GLY A 41 16.18 -15.08 -3.28
CA GLY A 41 14.86 -15.09 -2.67
C GLY A 41 14.80 -14.62 -1.22
N ALA A 42 15.92 -14.63 -0.47
CA ALA A 42 15.97 -14.07 0.88
C ALA A 42 15.69 -12.56 0.87
N GLY A 43 16.20 -11.85 -0.15
CA GLY A 43 15.89 -10.43 -0.37
C GLY A 43 14.41 -10.17 -0.60
N SER A 44 13.72 -11.07 -1.31
CA SER A 44 12.27 -10.97 -1.55
C SER A 44 11.48 -11.22 -0.26
N CYS A 45 11.89 -12.17 0.60
CA CYS A 45 11.27 -12.37 1.91
C CYS A 45 11.36 -11.16 2.85
N ILE A 46 12.46 -10.41 2.76
CA ILE A 46 12.67 -9.21 3.57
C ILE A 46 11.76 -8.06 3.10
N ASN A 47 11.52 -7.97 1.80
CA ASN A 47 10.71 -6.90 1.20
C ASN A 47 9.21 -7.00 1.51
N ILE A 48 8.71 -8.15 1.98
CA ILE A 48 7.30 -8.38 2.31
C ILE A 48 6.73 -7.30 3.26
N THR A 49 7.54 -6.76 4.18
CA THR A 49 7.07 -5.67 5.06
C THR A 49 6.79 -4.37 4.29
N GLY A 50 7.65 -4.05 3.32
CA GLY A 50 7.44 -2.93 2.40
C GLY A 50 6.23 -3.17 1.49
N ASP A 51 6.05 -4.39 1.03
CA ASP A 51 4.92 -4.81 0.21
C ASP A 51 3.58 -4.66 0.94
N VAL A 52 3.50 -5.10 2.20
CA VAL A 52 2.31 -4.91 3.05
C VAL A 52 2.01 -3.43 3.27
N ALA A 53 3.04 -2.61 3.49
CA ALA A 53 2.87 -1.15 3.60
C ALA A 53 2.36 -0.53 2.30
N ASN A 54 2.89 -0.96 1.15
CA ASN A 54 2.46 -0.52 -0.18
C ASN A 54 1.01 -0.89 -0.46
N ILE A 55 0.59 -2.13 -0.16
CA ILE A 55 -0.81 -2.57 -0.26
C ILE A 55 -1.71 -1.70 0.63
N THR A 56 -1.30 -1.50 1.88
CA THR A 56 -2.08 -0.72 2.85
C THR A 56 -2.28 0.72 2.38
N ALA A 57 -1.20 1.37 1.93
CA ALA A 57 -1.25 2.71 1.37
C ALA A 57 -2.16 2.78 0.13
N LEU A 58 -2.10 1.75 -0.72
CA LEU A 58 -2.92 1.64 -1.91
C LEU A 58 -4.42 1.56 -1.59
N PHE A 59 -4.81 0.71 -0.63
CA PHE A 59 -6.20 0.61 -0.18
C PHE A 59 -6.70 1.90 0.49
N PHE A 60 -5.85 2.58 1.28
CA PHE A 60 -6.21 3.88 1.85
C PHE A 60 -6.41 4.96 0.79
N TYR A 61 -5.56 5.00 -0.24
CA TYR A 61 -5.73 5.93 -1.35
C TYR A 61 -7.02 5.64 -2.13
N GLY A 62 -7.30 4.36 -2.44
CA GLY A 62 -8.56 3.97 -3.09
C GLY A 62 -9.80 4.36 -2.27
N TYR A 63 -9.75 4.16 -0.94
CA TYR A 63 -10.80 4.61 -0.03
C TYR A 63 -11.01 6.13 -0.09
N GLN A 64 -9.93 6.91 -0.02
CA GLN A 64 -10.00 8.37 -0.08
C GLN A 64 -10.59 8.86 -1.41
N LEU A 65 -10.21 8.21 -2.52
CA LEU A 65 -10.71 8.53 -3.85
C LEU A 65 -12.22 8.28 -3.96
N GLY A 66 -12.70 7.14 -3.45
CA GLY A 66 -14.13 6.84 -3.36
C GLY A 66 -14.90 7.83 -2.47
N TYR A 67 -14.32 8.21 -1.33
CA TYR A 67 -14.90 9.22 -0.45
C TYR A 67 -15.02 10.58 -1.15
N ASN A 68 -13.96 11.06 -1.80
CA ASN A 68 -13.98 12.35 -2.50
C ASN A 68 -15.04 12.38 -3.62
N LEU A 69 -15.19 11.27 -4.36
CA LEU A 69 -16.23 11.13 -5.38
C LEU A 69 -17.62 11.24 -4.77
N SER A 70 -17.87 10.57 -3.64
CA SER A 70 -19.16 10.61 -2.96
C SER A 70 -19.53 12.03 -2.51
N VAL A 71 -18.56 12.78 -1.97
CA VAL A 71 -18.74 14.18 -1.56
C VAL A 71 -19.07 15.07 -2.76
N ALA A 72 -18.36 14.88 -3.88
CA ALA A 72 -18.62 15.63 -5.10
C ALA A 72 -20.03 15.39 -5.63
N VAL A 73 -20.49 14.13 -5.65
CA VAL A 73 -21.85 13.75 -6.06
C VAL A 73 -22.90 14.40 -5.15
N ILE A 74 -22.71 14.36 -3.83
CA ILE A 74 -23.64 15.00 -2.88
C ILE A 74 -23.73 16.52 -3.14
N ARG A 75 -22.59 17.18 -3.36
CA ARG A 75 -22.54 18.62 -3.67
C ARG A 75 -23.35 18.94 -4.93
N ILE A 76 -23.12 18.18 -5.99
CA ILE A 76 -23.84 18.31 -7.27
C ILE A 76 -25.36 18.17 -7.08
N VAL A 77 -25.80 17.11 -6.38
CA VAL A 77 -27.24 16.86 -6.15
C VAL A 77 -27.86 18.02 -5.36
N THR A 78 -27.13 18.54 -4.38
CA THR A 78 -27.56 19.69 -3.59
C THR A 78 -27.67 20.96 -4.45
N GLU A 79 -26.72 21.20 -5.36
CA GLU A 79 -26.75 22.32 -6.30
C GLU A 79 -27.94 22.22 -7.27
N LEU A 80 -28.18 21.03 -7.84
CA LEU A 80 -29.33 20.77 -8.70
C LEU A 80 -30.66 21.04 -7.97
N ASN A 81 -30.79 20.55 -6.73
CA ASN A 81 -31.96 20.83 -5.90
C ASN A 81 -32.11 22.32 -5.62
N THR A 82 -31.01 23.03 -5.35
CA THR A 82 -31.02 24.48 -5.13
C THR A 82 -31.45 25.23 -6.39
N CYS A 83 -31.05 24.79 -7.58
CA CYS A 83 -31.47 25.40 -8.84
C CYS A 83 -32.99 25.40 -9.01
N SER A 84 -33.69 24.36 -8.55
CA SER A 84 -35.16 24.28 -8.62
C SER A 84 -35.88 25.39 -7.84
N SER A 85 -35.27 25.88 -6.76
CA SER A 85 -35.81 26.97 -5.93
C SER A 85 -35.51 28.38 -6.48
N LYS A 86 -34.70 28.51 -7.53
CA LYS A 86 -34.36 29.82 -8.11
C LYS A 86 -35.48 30.34 -9.01
N PRO A 87 -35.57 31.68 -9.22
CA PRO A 87 -36.49 32.25 -10.21
C PRO A 87 -36.27 31.65 -11.60
N ILE A 88 -37.34 31.45 -12.37
CA ILE A 88 -37.34 30.64 -13.60
C ILE A 88 -36.27 31.09 -14.62
N TRP A 89 -36.05 32.40 -14.75
CA TRP A 89 -35.04 32.99 -15.64
C TRP A 89 -33.59 32.76 -15.19
N LYS A 90 -33.35 32.38 -13.93
CA LYS A 90 -32.03 32.01 -13.38
C LYS A 90 -31.84 30.49 -13.25
N GLN A 91 -32.90 29.70 -13.45
CA GLN A 91 -32.82 28.24 -13.33
C GLN A 91 -31.92 27.64 -14.42
N TRP A 92 -32.07 28.11 -15.67
CA TRP A 92 -31.29 27.58 -16.78
C TRP A 92 -29.77 27.74 -16.59
N SER A 93 -29.31 28.95 -16.24
CA SER A 93 -27.87 29.17 -16.00
C SER A 93 -27.35 28.40 -14.78
N CYS A 94 -28.19 28.24 -13.75
CA CYS A 94 -27.87 27.42 -12.59
C CYS A 94 -27.68 25.94 -12.97
N TYR A 95 -28.65 25.33 -13.67
CA TYR A 95 -28.55 23.94 -14.12
C TYR A 95 -27.40 23.73 -15.09
N LYS A 96 -27.17 24.67 -16.02
CA LYS A 96 -26.05 24.59 -16.95
C LYS A 96 -24.70 24.51 -16.22
N ASN A 97 -24.49 25.37 -15.22
CA ASN A 97 -23.26 25.36 -14.44
C ASN A 97 -23.11 24.06 -13.64
N ALA A 98 -24.16 23.62 -12.96
CA ALA A 98 -24.14 22.36 -12.21
C ALA A 98 -23.83 21.16 -13.11
N ILE A 99 -24.43 21.08 -14.31
CA ILE A 99 -24.16 20.02 -15.29
C ILE A 99 -22.71 20.07 -15.78
N GLN A 100 -22.17 21.27 -16.00
CA GLN A 100 -20.78 21.41 -16.44
C GLN A 100 -19.80 20.98 -15.34
N ASP A 101 -20.11 21.27 -14.08
CA ASP A 101 -19.34 20.79 -12.92
C ASP A 101 -19.41 19.27 -12.76
N ILE A 102 -20.56 18.64 -13.05
CA ILE A 102 -20.69 17.18 -13.14
C ILE A 102 -19.74 16.62 -14.20
N GLN A 103 -19.79 17.17 -15.42
CA GLN A 103 -18.97 16.68 -16.53
C GLN A 103 -17.47 16.77 -16.21
N ASN A 104 -17.04 17.89 -15.62
CA ASN A 104 -15.67 18.07 -15.17
C ASN A 104 -15.28 17.07 -14.08
N THR A 105 -16.15 16.86 -13.10
CA THR A 105 -15.95 15.89 -12.01
C THR A 105 -15.79 14.48 -12.58
N ILE A 106 -16.72 14.02 -13.42
CA ILE A 106 -16.66 12.70 -14.06
C ILE A 106 -15.34 12.52 -14.83
N LYS A 107 -14.93 13.54 -15.59
CA LYS A 107 -13.69 13.49 -16.36
C LYS A 107 -12.45 13.34 -15.46
N VAL A 108 -12.35 14.13 -14.39
CA VAL A 108 -11.22 14.07 -13.46
C VAL A 108 -11.17 12.71 -12.77
N TYR A 109 -12.27 12.25 -12.18
CA TYR A 109 -12.31 10.96 -11.49
C TYR A 109 -12.10 9.78 -12.41
N SER A 110 -12.56 9.84 -13.67
CA SER A 110 -12.28 8.78 -14.64
C SER A 110 -10.79 8.61 -14.89
N ILE A 111 -10.02 9.70 -14.93
CA ILE A 111 -8.57 9.66 -15.12
C ILE A 111 -7.90 9.14 -13.84
N GLU A 112 -8.24 9.70 -12.68
CA GLU A 112 -7.63 9.30 -11.40
C GLU A 112 -7.94 7.84 -11.05
N CYS A 113 -9.16 7.35 -11.28
CA CYS A 113 -9.52 5.94 -11.13
C CYS A 113 -8.70 5.03 -12.05
N SER A 114 -8.51 5.44 -13.32
CA SER A 114 -7.75 4.64 -14.29
C SER A 114 -6.28 4.52 -13.87
N GLN A 115 -5.68 5.64 -13.45
CA GLN A 115 -4.32 5.66 -12.92
C GLN A 115 -4.18 4.84 -11.64
N PHE A 116 -5.15 4.94 -10.72
CA PHE A 116 -5.20 4.12 -9.53
C PHE A 116 -5.18 2.63 -9.86
N VAL A 117 -6.06 2.18 -10.75
CA VAL A 117 -6.16 0.77 -11.15
C VAL A 117 -4.86 0.27 -11.79
N GLN A 118 -4.24 1.09 -12.65
CA GLN A 118 -2.95 0.75 -13.27
C GLN A 118 -1.84 0.59 -12.22
N ASN A 119 -1.67 1.59 -11.35
CA ASN A 119 -0.66 1.56 -10.29
C ASN A 119 -0.91 0.41 -9.32
N ALA A 120 -2.18 0.12 -8.99
CA ALA A 120 -2.55 -1.00 -8.15
C ALA A 120 -2.20 -2.35 -8.75
N THR A 121 -2.44 -2.50 -10.05
CA THR A 121 -2.11 -3.72 -10.76
C THR A 121 -0.60 -3.96 -10.76
N GLU A 122 0.19 -2.92 -11.04
CA GLU A 122 1.65 -3.01 -11.04
C GLU A 122 2.20 -3.33 -9.65
N VAL A 123 1.75 -2.63 -8.60
CA VAL A 123 2.18 -2.90 -7.22
C VAL A 123 1.82 -4.32 -6.80
N ILE A 124 0.59 -4.79 -7.06
CA ILE A 124 0.18 -6.14 -6.69
C ILE A 124 1.02 -7.19 -7.44
N GLN A 125 1.34 -6.98 -8.73
CA GLN A 125 2.19 -7.89 -9.50
C GLN A 125 3.62 -7.98 -8.92
N HIS A 126 4.21 -6.86 -8.53
CA HIS A 126 5.53 -6.86 -7.89
C HIS A 126 5.52 -7.65 -6.58
N ILE A 127 4.46 -7.47 -5.78
CA ILE A 127 4.31 -8.16 -4.50
C ILE A 127 4.09 -9.67 -4.71
N GLU A 128 3.29 -10.06 -5.70
CA GLU A 128 3.09 -11.47 -6.06
C GLU A 128 4.41 -12.13 -6.44
N ILE A 129 5.26 -11.44 -7.20
CA ILE A 129 6.61 -11.92 -7.56
C ILE A 129 7.48 -12.08 -6.30
N ASP A 130 7.49 -11.09 -5.41
CA ASP A 130 8.33 -11.11 -4.22
C ASP A 130 7.88 -12.20 -3.22
N ILE A 131 6.57 -12.38 -3.03
CA ILE A 131 6.01 -13.50 -2.26
C ILE A 131 6.41 -14.84 -2.89
N THR A 132 6.25 -14.99 -4.21
CA THR A 132 6.57 -16.25 -4.91
C THR A 132 8.04 -16.60 -4.78
N LYS A 133 8.94 -15.62 -4.96
CA LYS A 133 10.39 -15.80 -4.80
C LYS A 133 10.75 -16.14 -3.36
N CYS A 134 10.12 -15.49 -2.39
CA CYS A 134 10.33 -15.80 -0.98
C CYS A 134 9.95 -17.25 -0.67
N PHE A 135 8.73 -17.67 -1.02
CA PHE A 135 8.26 -19.03 -0.77
C PHE A 135 9.13 -20.08 -1.46
N THR A 136 9.46 -19.86 -2.74
CA THR A 136 10.35 -20.77 -3.50
C THR A 136 11.72 -20.89 -2.85
N PHE A 137 12.25 -19.79 -2.30
CA PHE A 137 13.52 -19.81 -1.57
C PHE A 137 13.41 -20.59 -0.26
N THR A 138 12.38 -20.35 0.54
CA THR A 138 12.18 -21.08 1.81
C THR A 138 11.97 -22.58 1.61
N GLU A 139 11.38 -23.00 0.49
CA GLU A 139 11.21 -24.43 0.14
C GLU A 139 12.44 -25.05 -0.55
N SER A 140 13.46 -24.25 -0.86
CA SER A 140 14.68 -24.73 -1.52
C SER A 140 15.70 -25.28 -0.52
N ILE A 141 16.59 -26.14 -1.03
CA ILE A 141 17.76 -26.63 -0.28
C ILE A 141 18.60 -25.45 0.24
N SER A 142 18.70 -24.37 -0.54
CA SER A 142 19.40 -23.15 -0.14
C SER A 142 18.72 -22.44 1.04
N GLY A 143 17.38 -22.45 1.09
CA GLY A 143 16.61 -21.91 2.21
C GLY A 143 16.79 -22.72 3.50
N GLU A 144 16.70 -24.05 3.41
CA GLU A 144 16.93 -24.94 4.56
C GLU A 144 18.37 -24.80 5.10
N LEU A 145 19.36 -24.76 4.21
CA LEU A 145 20.76 -24.54 4.59
C LEU A 145 20.97 -23.17 5.22
N PHE A 146 20.28 -22.14 4.71
CA PHE A 146 20.31 -20.80 5.27
C PHE A 146 19.77 -20.77 6.72
N GLU A 147 18.59 -21.35 6.96
CA GLU A 147 18.00 -21.40 8.31
C GLU A 147 18.89 -22.15 9.29
N LYS A 148 19.37 -23.34 8.89
CA LYS A 148 20.25 -24.18 9.71
C LYS A 148 21.59 -23.49 10.02
N ARG A 149 22.15 -22.72 9.08
CA ARG A 149 23.39 -21.97 9.30
C ARG A 149 23.18 -20.84 10.30
N ILE A 150 22.09 -20.10 10.21
CA ILE A 150 21.76 -19.04 11.18
C ILE A 150 21.58 -19.63 12.58
N GLU A 151 20.91 -20.76 12.70
CA GLU A 151 20.70 -21.44 13.98
C GLU A 151 22.02 -21.87 14.64
N LEU A 152 22.88 -22.56 13.89
CA LEU A 152 24.21 -23.00 14.37
C LEU A 152 25.06 -21.80 14.80
N CYS A 153 25.04 -20.72 14.03
CA CYS A 153 25.78 -19.52 14.36
C CYS A 153 25.30 -18.85 15.65
N LYS A 154 23.99 -18.76 15.88
CA LYS A 154 23.47 -18.21 17.13
C LYS A 154 23.98 -18.99 18.34
N LEU A 155 24.07 -20.31 18.24
CA LEU A 155 24.59 -21.19 19.30
C LEU A 155 26.10 -21.03 19.53
N GLU A 156 26.88 -20.63 18.53
CA GLU A 156 28.34 -20.43 18.65
C GLU A 156 28.73 -19.07 19.27
N PHE A 157 27.81 -18.10 19.27
CA PHE A 157 28.06 -16.73 19.76
C PHE A 157 27.35 -16.39 21.09
N GLU A 158 26.67 -17.35 21.72
CA GLU A 158 26.20 -17.29 23.12
C GLU A 158 27.27 -17.81 24.10
#